data_AF-A0A5B0NLC8-F1
#
_entry.id   AF-A0A5B0NLC8-F1
#
_cell.length_a   1.000
_cell.length_b   1.000
_cell.length_c   1.000
_cell.angle_alpha   90.00
_cell.angle_beta   90.00
_cell.angle_gamma   90.00
#
_symmetry.space_group_name_H-M   'P 1'
#
loop_
_entity.id
_entity.type
_entity.pdbx_description
1 polymer ?
#
loop_
_entity_poly.entity_id
_entity_poly.type
_entity_poly.pdbx_seq_one_letter_code
_entity_poly.pdbx_strand_id
1 'polypeptide(L)'
;MASHLSNIYGSEQDKVNCSFYLKIGACRHGERCSRKHIKPTFSQTLVIANMYQNPAHDPNCKLSEAELTSYFETFYEDVFCELVKYGNLLEMHVCDNVGDHLIGNVYARYDWEDEAQIAVDAFNQRWYAGRPLFAELSPVTDFREACCRQNDMGECNRGGFCNFMHLKEPRSSLVRELHAQQRVERKLHPSIRDQERAKEIAEFSAPAPALSTSLDKHPQKHSSSKHSDNDEDEDNQEARSEDLPHRNHHPDSSNNLDSHRHSKKSRRGSDPAQPDRSF
;
A
#
# COMPACT_ATOMS: atom_id res chain seq x y z
N MET A 1 4.55 -27.05 -17.79
CA MET A 1 5.63 -27.21 -16.79
C MET A 1 6.01 -25.88 -16.17
N ALA A 2 6.27 -24.82 -16.95
CA ALA A 2 6.52 -23.47 -16.42
C ALA A 2 5.34 -22.89 -15.60
N SER A 3 4.10 -23.07 -16.07
CA SER A 3 2.88 -22.59 -15.39
C SER A 3 2.62 -23.23 -14.01
N HIS A 4 3.07 -24.46 -13.79
CA HIS A 4 2.91 -25.15 -12.51
C HIS A 4 3.99 -24.71 -11.51
N LEU A 5 5.20 -24.40 -11.98
CA LEU A 5 6.30 -23.89 -11.16
C LEU A 5 6.08 -22.44 -10.74
N SER A 6 5.50 -21.60 -11.61
CA SER A 6 5.13 -20.23 -11.27
C SER A 6 4.04 -20.13 -10.20
N ASN A 7 3.16 -21.13 -10.07
CA ASN A 7 2.18 -21.20 -8.99
C ASN A 7 2.75 -21.68 -7.64
N ILE A 8 3.94 -22.28 -7.65
CA ILE A 8 4.61 -22.79 -6.45
C ILE A 8 5.52 -21.71 -5.85
N TYR A 9 6.18 -20.90 -6.69
CA TYR A 9 7.12 -19.88 -6.24
C TYR A 9 6.45 -18.83 -5.32
N GLY A 10 7.03 -18.61 -4.14
CA GLY A 10 6.47 -17.68 -3.14
C GLY A 10 5.26 -18.20 -2.36
N SER A 11 4.76 -19.40 -2.68
CA SER A 11 3.70 -20.07 -1.92
C SER A 11 4.27 -20.96 -0.81
N GLU A 12 3.43 -21.44 0.11
CA GLU A 12 3.86 -22.37 1.16
C GLU A 12 4.29 -23.74 0.63
N GLN A 13 3.99 -24.03 -0.65
CA GLN A 13 4.39 -25.27 -1.33
C GLN A 13 5.84 -25.19 -1.83
N ASP A 14 6.42 -23.99 -1.92
CA ASP A 14 7.85 -23.82 -2.16
C ASP A 14 8.64 -24.29 -0.94
N LYS A 15 9.26 -25.47 -1.08
CA LYS A 15 10.08 -26.06 -0.03
C LYS A 15 11.50 -25.49 0.00
N VAL A 16 11.90 -24.72 -1.01
CA VAL A 16 13.26 -24.18 -1.15
C VAL A 16 13.31 -22.75 -0.62
N ASN A 17 12.39 -21.89 -1.04
CA ASN A 17 12.38 -20.50 -0.68
C ASN A 17 11.46 -20.22 0.51
N CYS A 18 11.84 -19.25 1.34
CA CYS A 18 11.02 -18.85 2.46
C CYS A 18 9.86 -17.98 1.97
N SER A 19 8.65 -18.54 1.97
CA SER A 19 7.43 -17.82 1.61
C SER A 19 7.20 -16.56 2.47
N PHE A 20 7.55 -16.59 3.76
CA PHE A 20 7.41 -15.42 4.63
C PHE A 20 8.39 -14.31 4.26
N TYR A 21 9.66 -14.63 3.99
CA TYR A 21 10.60 -13.59 3.57
C TYR A 21 10.19 -12.98 2.22
N LEU A 22 9.80 -13.81 1.25
CA LEU A 22 9.37 -13.30 -0.06
C LEU A 22 8.12 -12.42 0.00
N LYS A 23 7.12 -12.77 0.83
CA LYS A 23 5.86 -12.03 0.91
C LYS A 23 5.88 -10.87 1.90
N ILE A 24 6.59 -11.00 3.01
CA ILE A 24 6.55 -10.07 4.14
C ILE A 24 7.85 -9.24 4.24
N GLY A 25 8.92 -9.66 3.54
CA GLY A 25 10.24 -9.05 3.66
C GLY A 25 10.93 -9.33 5.00
N ALA A 26 10.34 -10.18 5.84
CA ALA A 26 10.86 -10.53 7.16
C ALA A 26 10.56 -11.98 7.51
N CYS A 27 11.41 -12.59 8.33
CA CYS A 27 11.22 -13.95 8.81
C CYS A 27 11.65 -14.06 10.27
N ARG A 28 10.81 -14.68 11.10
CA ARG A 28 11.10 -14.92 12.52
C ARG A 28 12.38 -15.72 12.80
N HIS A 29 12.88 -16.47 11.82
CA HIS A 29 14.11 -17.24 11.96
C HIS A 29 15.36 -16.45 11.54
N GLY A 30 15.20 -15.28 10.90
CA GLY A 30 16.29 -14.47 10.38
C GLY A 30 17.25 -15.29 9.52
N GLU A 31 18.55 -15.08 9.69
CA GLU A 31 19.62 -15.81 8.99
C GLU A 31 19.68 -17.32 9.34
N ARG A 32 19.00 -17.76 10.42
CA ARG A 32 18.93 -19.18 10.81
C ARG A 32 17.79 -19.93 10.14
N CYS A 33 17.07 -19.30 9.20
CA CYS A 33 16.00 -19.96 8.46
C CYS A 33 16.54 -21.14 7.65
N SER A 34 15.83 -22.27 7.69
CA SER A 34 16.18 -23.45 6.88
C SER A 34 15.83 -23.28 5.39
N ARG A 35 14.99 -22.29 5.06
CA ARG A 35 14.60 -21.94 3.70
C ARG A 35 15.36 -20.69 3.25
N LYS A 36 15.60 -20.56 1.94
CA LYS A 36 16.38 -19.46 1.38
C LYS A 36 15.65 -18.12 1.47
N HIS A 37 16.37 -17.08 1.87
CA HIS A 37 15.97 -15.67 1.78
C HIS A 37 16.68 -15.05 0.59
N ILE A 38 15.92 -14.69 -0.45
CA ILE A 38 16.47 -14.09 -1.66
C ILE A 38 16.36 -12.57 -1.52
N LYS A 39 17.45 -11.92 -1.11
CA LYS A 39 17.52 -10.46 -1.05
C LYS A 39 17.50 -9.90 -2.49
N PRO A 40 16.57 -9.01 -2.84
CA PRO A 40 16.54 -8.42 -4.17
C PRO A 40 17.74 -7.49 -4.38
N THR A 41 18.33 -7.50 -5.58
CA THR A 41 19.35 -6.52 -5.99
C THR A 41 18.75 -5.22 -6.50
N PHE A 42 17.46 -5.24 -6.82
CA PHE A 42 16.64 -4.11 -7.24
C PHE A 42 15.22 -4.35 -6.73
N SER A 43 14.59 -3.32 -6.17
CA SER A 43 13.21 -3.36 -5.71
C SER A 43 12.68 -1.95 -5.59
N GLN A 44 11.39 -1.76 -5.82
CA GLN A 44 10.71 -0.52 -5.53
C GLN A 44 10.47 -0.33 -4.02
N THR A 45 10.52 -1.43 -3.26
CA THR A 45 10.21 -1.42 -1.82
C THR A 45 11.49 -1.54 -1.01
N LEU A 46 11.60 -0.73 0.03
CA LEU A 46 12.60 -0.88 1.07
C LEU A 46 11.95 -1.17 2.42
N VAL A 47 12.75 -1.67 3.36
CA VAL A 47 12.41 -1.78 4.77
C VAL A 47 13.49 -1.12 5.61
N ILE A 48 13.08 -0.35 6.61
CA ILE A 48 13.93 0.18 7.67
C ILE A 48 13.57 -0.59 8.94
N ALA A 49 14.47 -1.47 9.36
CA ALA A 49 14.20 -2.42 10.43
C ALA A 49 14.16 -1.72 11.79
N ASN A 50 13.12 -2.01 12.59
CA ASN A 50 13.00 -1.55 13.98
C ASN A 50 13.23 -0.03 14.17
N MET A 51 12.72 0.78 13.25
CA MET A 51 12.83 2.23 13.25
C MET A 51 11.80 2.87 14.18
N TYR A 52 10.54 2.47 14.09
CA TYR A 52 9.49 2.97 14.98
C TYR A 52 9.63 2.35 16.37
N GLN A 53 9.63 3.17 17.41
CA GLN A 53 9.64 2.71 18.80
C GLN A 53 8.32 3.08 19.44
N ASN A 54 7.39 2.13 19.53
CA ASN A 54 6.09 2.39 20.12
C ASN A 54 6.23 2.60 21.64
N PRO A 55 5.89 3.80 22.18
CA PRO A 55 5.96 4.05 23.62
C PRO A 55 5.04 3.12 24.43
N ALA A 56 3.96 2.61 23.84
CA ALA A 56 3.03 1.69 24.50
C ALA A 56 3.65 0.33 24.87
N HIS A 57 4.81 -0.02 24.29
CA HIS A 57 5.56 -1.22 24.68
C HIS A 57 6.45 -1.01 25.91
N ASP A 58 6.67 0.23 26.35
CA ASP A 58 7.37 0.52 27.60
C ASP A 58 6.42 0.30 28.80
N PRO A 59 6.76 -0.59 29.75
CA PRO A 59 5.96 -0.80 30.96
C PRO A 59 5.72 0.46 31.80
N ASN A 60 6.56 1.48 31.64
CA ASN A 60 6.47 2.76 32.35
C ASN A 60 5.75 3.85 31.54
N CYS A 61 5.15 3.51 30.41
CA CYS A 61 4.42 4.47 29.59
C CYS A 61 3.24 5.06 30.36
N LYS A 62 3.22 6.39 30.49
CA LYS A 62 2.13 7.16 31.14
C LYS A 62 1.30 7.97 30.15
N LEU A 63 1.54 7.79 28.86
CA LEU A 63 0.87 8.54 27.81
C LEU A 63 -0.56 8.04 27.66
N SER A 64 -1.48 8.98 27.47
CA SER A 64 -2.86 8.73 27.05
C SER A 64 -2.92 8.23 25.60
N GLU A 65 -4.05 7.65 25.20
CA GLU A 65 -4.27 7.19 23.82
C GLU A 65 -4.15 8.35 22.80
N ALA A 66 -4.61 9.55 23.17
CA ALA A 66 -4.49 10.75 22.34
C ALA A 66 -3.02 11.16 22.16
N GLU A 67 -2.21 11.11 23.22
CA GLU A 67 -0.77 11.40 23.15
C GLU A 67 -0.01 10.33 22.35
N LEU A 68 -0.38 9.05 22.49
CA LEU A 68 0.20 7.96 21.69
C LEU A 68 -0.13 8.12 20.20
N THR A 69 -1.33 8.57 19.89
CA THR A 69 -1.75 8.88 18.51
C THR A 69 -0.94 10.05 17.97
N SER A 70 -0.83 11.14 18.73
CA SER A 70 -0.02 12.30 18.33
C SER A 70 1.45 11.94 18.15
N TYR A 71 2.02 11.12 19.04
CA TYR A 71 3.40 10.65 18.93
C TYR A 71 3.61 9.86 17.63
N PHE A 72 2.69 8.96 17.31
CA PHE A 72 2.74 8.18 16.09
C PHE A 72 2.59 9.05 14.84
N GLU A 73 1.69 10.02 14.85
CA GLU A 73 1.51 10.94 13.71
C GLU A 73 2.73 11.81 13.46
N THR A 74 3.35 12.34 14.53
CA THR A 74 4.62 13.10 14.40
C THR A 74 5.72 12.22 13.81
N PHE A 75 5.85 10.97 14.28
CA PHE A 75 6.79 10.02 13.70
C PHE A 75 6.48 9.75 12.21
N TYR A 76 5.22 9.50 11.88
CA TYR A 76 4.80 9.19 10.51
C TYR A 76 5.10 10.37 9.57
N GLU A 77 4.75 11.58 9.97
CA GLU A 77 5.04 12.81 9.21
C GLU A 77 6.54 13.01 8.99
N ASP A 78 7.35 12.88 10.03
CA ASP A 78 8.81 13.06 9.98
C ASP A 78 9.47 12.06 9.01
N VAL A 79 9.12 10.78 9.13
CA VAL A 79 9.68 9.73 8.25
C VAL A 79 9.17 9.86 6.82
N PHE A 80 7.90 10.21 6.61
CA PHE A 80 7.34 10.42 5.27
C PHE A 80 8.06 11.59 4.58
N CYS A 81 8.16 12.74 5.24
CA CYS A 81 8.84 13.93 4.73
C CYS A 81 10.33 13.68 4.44
N GLU A 82 10.97 12.76 5.16
CA GLU A 82 12.33 12.37 4.86
C GLU A 82 12.43 11.45 3.64
N LEU A 83 11.53 10.46 3.53
CA LEU A 83 11.53 9.48 2.43
C LEU A 83 11.23 10.11 1.07
N VAL A 84 10.37 11.13 0.99
CA VAL A 84 10.02 11.79 -0.28
C VAL A 84 11.19 12.51 -0.95
N LYS A 85 12.26 12.82 -0.20
CA LYS A 85 13.46 13.47 -0.75
C LYS A 85 14.22 12.57 -1.74
N TYR A 86 14.02 11.26 -1.66
CA TYR A 86 14.74 10.29 -2.48
C TYR A 86 13.95 9.85 -3.72
N GLY A 87 12.65 10.16 -3.79
CA GLY A 87 11.84 9.72 -4.92
C GLY A 87 10.33 9.83 -4.73
N ASN A 88 9.58 9.27 -5.68
CA ASN A 88 8.12 9.26 -5.65
C ASN A 88 7.62 8.16 -4.71
N LEU A 89 7.52 8.46 -3.43
CA LEU A 89 6.93 7.57 -2.44
C LEU A 89 5.45 7.31 -2.76
N LEU A 90 5.12 6.07 -3.10
CA LEU A 90 3.76 5.62 -3.42
C LEU A 90 2.97 5.27 -2.16
N GLU A 91 3.60 4.58 -1.21
CA GLU A 91 3.02 4.24 0.08
C GLU A 91 4.09 3.99 1.14
N MET A 92 3.71 4.20 2.41
CA MET A 92 4.55 3.93 3.58
C MET A 92 3.72 3.21 4.63
N HIS A 93 4.28 2.17 5.23
CA HIS A 93 3.61 1.30 6.18
C HIS A 93 4.47 1.10 7.42
N VAL A 94 3.89 1.24 8.61
CA VAL A 94 4.59 1.08 9.90
C VAL A 94 4.02 -0.12 10.64
N CYS A 95 4.89 -1.06 11.02
CA CYS A 95 4.51 -2.26 11.76
C CYS A 95 4.48 -2.01 13.28
N ASP A 96 3.35 -2.36 13.91
CA ASP A 96 3.10 -2.39 15.36
C ASP A 96 3.10 -3.82 15.91
N ASN A 97 3.83 -4.72 15.24
CA ASN A 97 4.04 -6.08 15.71
C ASN A 97 4.89 -6.08 16.99
N VAL A 98 4.67 -7.07 17.85
CA VAL A 98 5.51 -7.29 19.04
C VAL A 98 6.69 -8.23 18.74
N GLY A 99 6.59 -9.05 17.70
CA GLY A 99 7.63 -10.04 17.37
C GLY A 99 8.88 -9.39 16.78
N ASP A 100 10.07 -9.83 17.23
CA ASP A 100 11.38 -9.26 16.89
C ASP A 100 11.68 -9.07 15.40
N HIS A 101 11.04 -9.86 14.53
CA HIS A 101 11.25 -9.82 13.09
C HIS A 101 10.44 -8.74 12.36
N LEU A 102 9.40 -8.20 13.01
CA LEU A 102 8.49 -7.18 12.44
C LEU A 102 8.34 -5.93 13.30
N ILE A 103 8.73 -5.99 14.58
CA ILE A 103 8.57 -4.88 15.51
C ILE A 103 9.22 -3.60 14.98
N GLY A 104 8.41 -2.55 14.86
CA GLY A 104 8.87 -1.23 14.45
C GLY A 104 9.39 -1.12 13.02
N ASN A 105 9.19 -2.13 12.17
CA ASN A 105 9.61 -2.05 10.77
C ASN A 105 8.82 -0.98 10.03
N VAL A 106 9.53 -0.16 9.26
CA VAL A 106 8.93 0.82 8.33
C VAL A 106 9.19 0.33 6.92
N TYR A 107 8.14 0.15 6.15
CA TYR A 107 8.22 -0.18 4.73
C TYR A 107 7.85 1.04 3.91
N ALA A 108 8.57 1.26 2.81
CA ALA A 108 8.33 2.34 1.89
C ALA A 108 8.44 1.81 0.47
N ARG A 109 7.45 2.09 -0.38
CA ARG A 109 7.47 1.73 -1.79
C ARG A 109 7.55 2.97 -2.65
N TYR A 110 8.55 3.03 -3.51
CA TYR A 110 8.77 4.06 -4.50
C TYR A 110 8.17 3.66 -5.85
N ASP A 111 8.12 4.62 -6.77
CA ASP A 111 7.69 4.40 -8.14
C ASP A 111 8.79 3.71 -8.96
N TRP A 112 10.06 3.98 -8.63
CA TRP A 112 11.22 3.39 -9.29
C TRP A 112 12.18 2.68 -8.32
N GLU A 113 12.90 1.69 -8.85
CA GLU A 113 13.82 0.85 -8.07
C GLU A 113 15.12 1.58 -7.69
N ASP A 114 15.56 2.53 -8.53
CA ASP A 114 16.73 3.37 -8.25
C ASP A 114 16.45 4.38 -7.13
N GLU A 115 15.24 4.97 -7.08
CA GLU A 115 14.79 5.82 -5.97
C GLU A 115 14.87 5.07 -4.62
N ALA A 116 14.42 3.81 -4.58
CA ALA A 116 14.51 2.97 -3.39
C ALA A 116 15.96 2.66 -2.99
N GLN A 117 16.84 2.38 -3.96
CA GLN A 117 18.26 2.13 -3.70
C GLN A 117 18.96 3.37 -3.13
N ILE A 118 18.69 4.56 -3.69
CA ILE A 118 19.22 5.84 -3.18
C ILE A 118 18.79 6.05 -1.72
N ALA A 119 17.51 5.79 -1.41
CA ALA A 119 17.01 5.88 -0.05
C ALA A 119 17.73 4.89 0.90
N VAL A 120 17.89 3.62 0.51
CA VAL A 120 18.62 2.63 1.31
C VAL A 120 20.05 3.09 1.63
N ASP A 121 20.79 3.58 0.63
CA ASP A 121 22.18 4.02 0.81
C ASP A 121 22.27 5.24 1.73
N ALA A 122 21.33 6.18 1.60
CA ALA A 122 21.28 7.37 2.44
C ALA A 122 20.88 7.05 3.89
N PHE A 123 19.86 6.21 4.10
CA PHE A 123 19.38 5.87 5.44
C PHE A 123 20.42 5.09 6.24
N ASN A 124 21.20 4.20 5.61
CA ASN A 124 22.27 3.46 6.29
C ASN A 124 23.45 4.32 6.78
N GLN A 125 23.51 5.60 6.38
CA GLN A 125 24.52 6.57 6.84
C GLN A 125 23.98 7.51 7.93
N ARG A 126 22.77 7.26 8.43
CA ARG A 126 22.03 8.19 9.29
C ARG A 126 21.65 7.58 10.63
N TRP A 127 21.26 8.48 11.52
CA TRP A 127 20.79 8.19 12.86
C TRP A 127 19.40 8.79 13.05
N TYR A 128 18.57 8.09 13.83
CA TYR A 128 17.24 8.54 14.23
C TYR A 128 17.05 8.29 15.72
N ALA A 129 16.64 9.32 16.47
CA ALA A 129 16.45 9.24 17.92
C ALA A 129 17.62 8.58 18.69
N GLY A 130 18.86 8.88 18.28
CA GLY A 130 20.07 8.33 18.91
C GLY A 130 20.42 6.89 18.54
N ARG A 131 19.75 6.29 17.55
CA ARG A 131 20.02 4.93 17.05
C ARG A 131 20.42 4.96 15.57
N PRO A 132 21.35 4.10 15.13
CA PRO A 132 21.66 3.98 13.71
C PRO A 132 20.47 3.34 12.99
N LEU A 133 20.24 3.76 11.74
CA LEU A 133 19.20 3.20 10.88
C LEU A 133 19.76 2.02 10.09
N PHE A 134 18.93 0.99 9.91
CA PHE A 134 19.26 -0.20 9.11
C PHE A 134 18.21 -0.34 8.02
N ALA A 135 18.56 0.07 6.80
CA ALA A 135 17.69 -0.02 5.64
C ALA A 135 18.18 -1.11 4.68
N GLU A 136 17.26 -1.88 4.12
CA GLU A 136 17.55 -2.83 3.04
C GLU A 136 16.42 -2.84 2.00
N LEU A 137 16.74 -3.25 0.77
CA LEU A 137 15.72 -3.52 -0.24
C LEU A 137 14.86 -4.71 0.20
N SER A 138 13.56 -4.56 0.06
CA SER A 138 12.56 -5.54 0.47
C SER A 138 11.94 -6.22 -0.75
N PRO A 139 11.73 -7.55 -0.73
CA PRO A 139 11.06 -8.27 -1.82
C PRO A 139 9.55 -8.03 -1.87
N VAL A 140 8.97 -7.30 -0.90
CA VAL A 140 7.53 -7.09 -0.79
C VAL A 140 7.01 -6.26 -1.95
N THR A 141 6.10 -6.83 -2.74
CA THR A 141 5.45 -6.15 -3.87
C THR A 141 3.99 -5.81 -3.61
N ASP A 142 3.27 -6.59 -2.78
CA ASP A 142 1.87 -6.37 -2.44
C ASP A 142 1.66 -6.46 -0.92
N PHE A 143 1.42 -5.31 -0.28
CA PHE A 143 1.18 -5.27 1.17
C PHE A 143 -0.12 -5.94 1.59
N ARG A 144 -1.12 -6.06 0.70
CA ARG A 144 -2.41 -6.70 1.07
C ARG A 144 -2.25 -8.17 1.42
N GLU A 145 -1.29 -8.83 0.78
CA GLU A 145 -0.93 -10.22 1.06
C GLU A 145 0.03 -10.34 2.26
N ALA A 146 0.68 -9.24 2.65
CA ALA A 146 1.59 -9.19 3.79
C ALA A 146 0.89 -8.82 5.12
N CYS A 147 -0.22 -8.09 5.04
CA CYS A 147 -0.97 -7.64 6.21
C CYS A 147 -1.77 -8.76 6.89
N CYS A 148 -1.85 -8.67 8.22
CA CYS A 148 -2.67 -9.58 9.02
C CYS A 148 -4.14 -9.15 8.95
N ARG A 149 -4.96 -9.87 8.19
CA ARG A 149 -6.41 -9.61 8.11
C ARG A 149 -7.13 -9.66 9.47
N GLN A 150 -6.65 -10.50 10.40
CA GLN A 150 -7.23 -10.59 11.74
C GLN A 150 -6.89 -9.35 12.58
N ASN A 151 -5.72 -8.73 12.37
CA ASN A 151 -5.34 -7.51 13.08
C ASN A 151 -6.13 -6.30 12.58
N ASP A 152 -6.38 -6.24 11.28
CA ASP A 152 -7.23 -5.22 10.65
C ASP A 152 -8.65 -5.19 11.26
N MET A 153 -9.18 -6.36 11.64
CA MET A 153 -10.45 -6.48 12.35
C MET A 153 -10.34 -6.33 13.89
N GLY A 154 -9.14 -6.14 14.44
CA GLY A 154 -8.91 -6.05 15.89
C GLY A 154 -8.96 -7.39 16.65
N GLU A 155 -8.87 -8.52 15.94
CA GLU A 155 -9.10 -9.87 16.48
C GLU A 155 -7.83 -10.75 16.52
N CYS A 156 -6.67 -10.21 16.13
CA CYS A 156 -5.43 -11.00 16.12
C CYS A 156 -4.94 -11.28 17.55
N ASN A 157 -5.04 -12.54 17.96
CA ASN A 157 -4.61 -13.03 19.28
C ASN A 157 -3.24 -13.73 19.27
N ARG A 158 -2.49 -13.63 18.16
CA ARG A 158 -1.18 -14.31 18.01
C ARG A 158 -0.03 -13.59 18.72
N GLY A 159 -0.21 -12.35 19.15
CA GLY A 159 0.82 -11.54 19.80
C GLY A 159 2.13 -11.53 18.99
N GLY A 160 3.26 -11.73 19.68
CA GLY A 160 4.59 -11.80 19.05
C GLY A 160 4.81 -12.97 18.09
N PHE A 161 3.88 -13.93 18.01
CA PHE A 161 3.97 -15.07 17.09
C PHE A 161 3.29 -14.82 15.74
N CYS A 162 2.63 -13.67 15.54
CA CYS A 162 2.11 -13.31 14.23
C CYS A 162 3.26 -13.07 13.25
N ASN A 163 3.16 -13.64 12.06
CA ASN A 163 4.17 -13.51 10.99
C ASN A 163 3.69 -12.61 9.84
N PHE A 164 2.58 -11.90 10.06
CA PHE A 164 1.99 -10.95 9.11
C PHE A 164 2.04 -9.55 9.71
N MET A 165 2.10 -8.53 8.86
CA MET A 165 2.23 -7.14 9.29
C MET A 165 0.99 -6.70 10.05
N HIS A 166 1.18 -6.17 11.26
CA HIS A 166 0.17 -5.45 12.01
C HIS A 166 0.43 -3.97 11.76
N LEU A 167 -0.34 -3.35 10.87
CA LEU A 167 -0.08 -1.96 10.51
C LEU A 167 -0.68 -1.01 11.53
N LYS A 168 0.09 0.01 11.90
CA LYS A 168 -0.44 1.19 12.60
C LYS A 168 -0.78 2.24 11.56
N GLU A 169 -2.05 2.63 11.52
CA GLU A 169 -2.53 3.60 10.54
C GLU A 169 -2.58 5.02 11.13
N PRO A 170 -2.03 6.02 10.44
CA PRO A 170 -2.23 7.42 10.82
C PRO A 170 -3.63 7.87 10.41
N ARG A 171 -4.07 9.04 10.88
CA ARG A 171 -5.32 9.64 10.39
C ARG A 171 -5.28 9.82 8.86
N SER A 172 -6.38 9.48 8.19
CA SER A 172 -6.47 9.57 6.73
C SER A 172 -6.29 11.01 6.20
N SER A 173 -6.59 12.03 7.02
CA SER A 173 -6.34 13.43 6.66
C SER A 173 -4.86 13.74 6.53
N LEU A 174 -4.02 13.23 7.45
CA LEU A 174 -2.57 13.41 7.42
C LEU A 174 -1.97 12.78 6.16
N VAL A 175 -2.34 11.53 5.87
CA VAL A 175 -1.88 10.83 4.66
C VAL A 175 -2.24 11.60 3.40
N ARG A 176 -3.49 12.09 3.31
CA ARG A 176 -3.96 12.87 2.17
C ARG A 176 -3.20 14.19 2.02
N GLU A 177 -2.92 14.88 3.12
CA GLU A 177 -2.17 16.13 3.17
C GLU A 177 -0.72 15.90 2.70
N LEU A 178 -0.04 14.89 3.24
CA LEU A 178 1.33 14.52 2.89
C LEU A 178 1.49 14.18 1.41
N HIS A 179 0.62 13.33 0.85
CA HIS A 179 0.64 13.04 -0.58
C HIS A 179 0.28 14.26 -1.43
N ALA A 180 -0.58 15.17 -0.94
CA ALA A 180 -0.86 16.42 -1.66
C ALA A 180 0.36 17.34 -1.72
N GLN A 181 1.09 17.47 -0.61
CA GLN A 181 2.34 18.22 -0.53
C GLN A 181 3.39 17.64 -1.47
N GLN A 182 3.61 16.33 -1.44
CA GLN A 182 4.53 15.64 -2.35
C GLN A 182 4.19 15.92 -3.83
N ARG A 183 2.91 15.86 -4.21
CA ARG A 183 2.48 16.18 -5.59
C ARG A 183 2.81 17.62 -5.99
N VAL A 184 2.66 18.58 -5.07
CA VAL A 184 2.98 19.99 -5.33
C VAL A 184 4.50 20.14 -5.44
N GLU A 185 5.26 19.59 -4.51
CA GLU A 185 6.72 19.66 -4.49
C GLU A 185 7.32 19.08 -5.76
N ARG A 186 6.86 17.91 -6.21
CA ARG A 186 7.33 17.29 -7.46
C ARG A 186 6.99 18.09 -8.71
N LYS A 187 5.91 18.87 -8.70
CA LYS A 187 5.59 19.78 -9.82
C LYS A 187 6.53 20.99 -9.84
N LEU A 188 6.92 21.50 -8.67
CA LEU A 188 7.83 22.63 -8.54
C LEU A 188 9.30 22.22 -8.77
N HIS A 189 9.66 21.02 -8.35
CA HIS A 189 11.01 20.47 -8.38
C HIS A 189 11.02 19.06 -9.01
N PRO A 190 10.77 18.95 -10.33
CA PRO A 190 10.68 17.66 -10.99
C PRO A 190 12.04 16.96 -11.04
N SER A 191 12.05 15.69 -10.65
CA SER A 191 13.23 14.81 -10.77
C SER A 191 13.56 14.51 -12.24
N ILE A 192 14.74 13.93 -12.50
CA ILE A 192 15.11 13.45 -13.83
C ILE A 192 14.05 12.47 -14.35
N ARG A 193 13.56 11.56 -13.48
CA ARG A 193 12.50 10.60 -13.81
C ARG A 193 11.17 11.26 -14.17
N ASP A 194 10.79 12.34 -13.46
CA ASP A 194 9.58 13.09 -13.79
C ASP A 194 9.71 13.76 -15.17
N GLN A 195 10.88 14.31 -15.48
CA GLN A 195 11.14 14.96 -16.76
C GLN A 195 11.16 13.96 -17.92
N GLU A 196 11.77 12.78 -17.72
CA GLU A 196 11.75 11.67 -18.70
C GLU A 196 10.31 11.22 -18.98
N ARG A 197 9.55 10.91 -17.93
CA ARG A 197 8.16 10.49 -18.06
C ARG A 197 7.28 11.56 -18.73
N ALA A 198 7.49 12.84 -18.42
CA ALA A 198 6.75 13.93 -19.05
C ALA A 198 7.04 14.04 -20.56
N LYS A 199 8.31 13.82 -20.98
CA LYS A 199 8.69 13.78 -22.40
C LYS A 199 8.04 12.61 -23.12
N GLU A 200 8.09 11.41 -22.53
CA GLU A 200 7.43 10.22 -23.09
C GLU A 200 5.93 10.47 -23.30
N ILE A 201 5.24 11.00 -22.31
CA ILE A 201 3.80 11.32 -22.42
C ILE A 201 3.54 12.34 -23.53
N ALA A 202 4.38 13.37 -23.66
CA ALA A 202 4.24 14.39 -24.69
C ALA A 202 4.46 13.83 -26.10
N GLU A 203 5.41 12.91 -26.28
CA GLU A 203 5.68 12.24 -27.56
C GLU A 203 4.49 11.38 -28.02
N PHE A 204 3.86 10.64 -27.10
CA PHE A 204 2.66 9.84 -27.42
C PHE A 204 1.37 10.65 -27.56
N SER A 205 1.31 11.84 -26.94
CA SER A 205 0.13 12.73 -26.99
C SER A 205 0.19 13.73 -28.16
N ALA A 206 1.30 13.80 -28.88
CA ALA A 206 1.43 14.68 -30.04
C ALA A 206 0.49 14.23 -31.18
N PRO A 207 -0.37 15.11 -31.72
CA PRO A 207 -1.16 14.78 -32.90
C PRO A 207 -0.23 14.44 -34.06
N ALA A 208 -0.56 13.38 -34.81
CA ALA A 208 0.19 12.98 -35.99
C ALA A 208 0.43 14.19 -36.90
N PRO A 209 1.66 14.39 -37.43
CA PRO A 209 1.91 15.51 -38.34
C PRO A 209 0.93 15.40 -39.50
N ALA A 210 0.13 16.44 -39.70
CA ALA A 210 -0.77 16.53 -40.82
C ALA A 210 0.06 16.32 -42.10
N LEU A 211 -0.13 15.19 -42.77
CA LEU A 211 0.42 14.96 -44.09
C LEU A 211 -0.03 16.16 -44.94
N SER A 212 0.93 16.93 -45.43
CA SER A 212 0.66 18.02 -46.37
C SER A 212 0.13 17.41 -47.67
N THR A 213 -1.17 17.20 -47.76
CA THR A 213 -1.85 17.07 -49.04
C THR A 213 -1.85 18.46 -49.67
N SER A 214 -0.91 18.67 -50.58
CA SER A 214 -0.92 19.77 -51.54
C SER A 214 -2.26 19.72 -52.28
N LEU A 215 -3.25 20.48 -51.80
CA LEU A 215 -4.50 20.69 -52.51
C LEU A 215 -4.30 21.85 -53.48
N ASP A 216 -4.30 21.50 -54.76
CA ASP A 216 -4.28 22.40 -55.90
C ASP A 216 -5.38 23.46 -55.80
N LYS A 217 -4.96 24.70 -56.05
CA LYS A 217 -5.82 25.87 -56.24
C LYS A 217 -6.76 25.65 -57.43
N HIS A 218 -8.05 25.83 -57.23
CA HIS A 218 -8.91 26.40 -58.27
C HIS A 218 -9.91 27.41 -57.66
N PRO A 219 -10.09 28.60 -58.27
CA PRO A 219 -10.94 29.67 -57.74
C PRO A 219 -12.36 29.59 -58.33
N GLN A 220 -13.40 30.00 -57.57
CA GLN A 220 -14.67 30.71 -57.91
C GLN A 220 -15.60 30.60 -56.67
N LYS A 221 -16.57 31.44 -56.33
CA LYS A 221 -16.98 32.84 -56.58
C LYS A 221 -18.04 33.14 -55.49
N HIS A 222 -18.03 34.38 -54.97
CA HIS A 222 -19.10 35.15 -54.31
C HIS A 222 -20.40 34.47 -53.79
N SER A 223 -20.74 34.72 -52.52
CA SER A 223 -21.84 35.64 -52.18
C SER A 223 -21.80 36.07 -50.71
N SER A 224 -22.13 37.33 -50.48
CA SER A 224 -22.10 38.11 -49.25
C SER A 224 -23.32 37.94 -48.36
N SER A 225 -23.13 37.96 -47.04
CA SER A 225 -24.04 38.61 -46.09
C SER A 225 -23.30 39.00 -44.81
N LYS A 226 -23.61 40.22 -44.33
CA LYS A 226 -22.98 41.00 -43.26
C LYS A 226 -23.53 40.66 -41.86
N HIS A 227 -22.88 41.27 -40.86
CA HIS A 227 -23.26 41.55 -39.45
C HIS A 227 -22.73 40.54 -38.44
N SER A 228 -21.64 40.87 -37.72
CA SER A 228 -21.49 41.76 -36.55
C SER A 228 -21.92 41.08 -35.26
N ASP A 229 -20.97 40.90 -34.35
CA ASP A 229 -20.96 41.46 -32.99
C ASP A 229 -20.20 40.54 -32.00
N ASN A 230 -19.18 41.19 -31.41
CA ASN A 230 -18.72 41.18 -30.02
C ASN A 230 -18.46 39.87 -29.25
N ASP A 231 -17.23 39.84 -28.74
CA ASP A 231 -16.82 39.24 -27.48
C ASP A 231 -17.78 39.57 -26.35
N GLU A 232 -18.25 38.55 -25.62
CA GLU A 232 -18.58 38.69 -24.20
C GLU A 232 -18.11 37.42 -23.45
N ASP A 233 -17.14 37.65 -22.57
CA ASP A 233 -16.80 36.80 -21.43
C ASP A 233 -18.03 36.70 -20.50
N GLU A 234 -18.44 35.48 -20.15
CA GLU A 234 -19.30 35.26 -18.97
C GLU A 234 -18.74 34.11 -18.13
N ASP A 235 -18.07 34.51 -17.05
CA ASP A 235 -18.10 33.83 -15.76
C ASP A 235 -19.55 33.51 -15.39
N ASN A 236 -19.84 32.27 -14.99
CA ASN A 236 -20.96 32.07 -14.08
C ASN A 236 -20.70 30.98 -13.05
N GLN A 237 -20.81 31.43 -11.80
CA GLN A 237 -20.83 30.64 -10.59
C GLN A 237 -22.21 29.98 -10.43
N GLU A 238 -22.21 28.85 -9.73
CA GLU A 238 -23.15 28.48 -8.66
C GLU A 238 -23.76 27.07 -8.75
N ALA A 239 -23.49 26.35 -7.65
CA ALA A 239 -24.44 25.63 -6.81
C ALA A 239 -25.20 24.39 -7.35
N ARG A 240 -24.77 23.26 -6.77
CA ARG A 240 -25.60 22.27 -6.04
C ARG A 240 -26.91 21.78 -6.68
N SER A 241 -26.89 20.50 -7.04
CA SER A 241 -27.93 19.55 -6.62
C SER A 241 -27.43 18.12 -6.70
N GLU A 242 -27.89 17.34 -5.74
CA GLU A 242 -27.56 15.94 -5.45
C GLU A 242 -28.08 15.01 -6.55
N ASP A 243 -27.30 13.98 -6.92
CA ASP A 243 -27.88 12.69 -7.30
C ASP A 243 -26.87 11.53 -7.17
N LEU A 244 -27.35 10.48 -6.52
CA LEU A 244 -26.67 9.25 -6.09
C LEU A 244 -26.51 8.23 -7.25
N PRO A 245 -25.71 7.16 -7.08
CA PRO A 245 -25.09 6.43 -8.19
C PRO A 245 -25.98 5.34 -8.81
N HIS A 246 -25.81 5.16 -10.12
CA HIS A 246 -26.35 4.04 -10.90
C HIS A 246 -25.84 2.69 -10.39
N ARG A 247 -26.77 1.88 -9.90
CA ARG A 247 -26.60 0.47 -9.51
C ARG A 247 -27.06 -0.40 -10.69
N ASN A 248 -26.13 -1.06 -11.38
CA ASN A 248 -26.46 -2.04 -12.41
C ASN A 248 -26.97 -3.34 -11.77
N HIS A 249 -28.25 -3.65 -11.98
CA HIS A 249 -28.85 -4.96 -11.78
C HIS A 249 -28.83 -5.74 -13.10
N HIS A 250 -28.38 -6.99 -13.05
CA HIS A 250 -28.75 -8.03 -14.02
C HIS A 250 -29.47 -9.17 -13.27
N PRO A 251 -30.39 -9.89 -13.94
CA PRO A 251 -31.56 -10.47 -13.30
C PRO A 251 -31.37 -11.92 -12.85
N ASP A 252 -32.22 -12.26 -11.87
CA ASP A 252 -32.54 -13.58 -11.37
C ASP A 252 -33.12 -14.51 -12.45
N SER A 253 -32.75 -15.79 -12.40
CA SER A 253 -33.56 -16.88 -12.96
C SER A 253 -33.69 -17.98 -11.93
N SER A 254 -34.92 -18.09 -11.46
CA SER A 254 -35.45 -19.09 -10.56
C SER A 254 -35.60 -20.46 -11.24
N ASN A 255 -35.30 -21.53 -10.50
CA ASN A 255 -36.05 -22.79 -10.55
C ASN A 255 -35.81 -23.65 -9.29
N ASN A 256 -36.68 -23.42 -8.31
CA ASN A 256 -37.50 -24.35 -7.54
C ASN A 256 -37.18 -25.88 -7.41
N LEU A 257 -37.49 -26.36 -6.19
CA LEU A 257 -37.82 -27.73 -5.73
C LEU A 257 -36.61 -28.66 -5.48
N ASP A 258 -36.49 -29.44 -4.40
CA ASP A 258 -37.53 -30.07 -3.58
C ASP A 258 -37.03 -30.42 -2.17
N SER A 259 -38.02 -30.66 -1.32
CA SER A 259 -38.05 -31.08 0.07
C SER A 259 -37.25 -32.34 0.45
N HIS A 260 -36.69 -32.37 1.67
CA HIS A 260 -36.86 -33.51 2.59
C HIS A 260 -36.58 -33.15 4.05
N ARG A 261 -37.59 -33.46 4.85
CA ARG A 261 -37.73 -33.29 6.29
C ARG A 261 -37.46 -34.64 6.96
N HIS A 262 -36.56 -34.71 7.93
CA HIS A 262 -36.64 -35.70 9.00
C HIS A 262 -36.28 -35.10 10.36
N SER A 263 -36.92 -35.65 11.37
CA SER A 263 -37.29 -35.04 12.64
C SER A 263 -36.84 -35.96 13.78
N LYS A 264 -36.38 -35.35 14.87
CA LYS A 264 -36.39 -35.82 16.27
C LYS A 264 -35.55 -37.06 16.63
N LYS A 265 -34.69 -36.92 17.66
CA LYS A 265 -35.06 -37.18 19.08
C LYS A 265 -33.91 -36.89 20.06
N SER A 266 -34.35 -36.55 21.26
CA SER A 266 -33.61 -36.21 22.49
C SER A 266 -32.95 -37.40 23.19
N ARG A 267 -31.99 -37.13 24.10
CA ARG A 267 -32.06 -37.53 25.52
C ARG A 267 -30.94 -36.94 26.40
N ARG A 268 -31.32 -36.77 27.67
CA ARG A 268 -30.63 -36.19 28.85
C ARG A 268 -29.71 -37.20 29.56
N GLY A 269 -28.82 -36.69 30.42
CA GLY A 269 -28.31 -37.32 31.66
C GLY A 269 -26.82 -36.98 31.91
N SER A 270 -26.46 -36.04 32.79
CA SER A 270 -26.29 -36.12 34.27
C SER A 270 -24.97 -36.76 34.74
N ASP A 271 -24.09 -35.92 35.31
CA ASP A 271 -22.93 -36.14 36.21
C ASP A 271 -23.27 -36.94 37.50
N PRO A 272 -22.36 -37.23 38.48
CA PRO A 272 -20.88 -37.12 38.56
C PRO A 272 -20.17 -38.35 39.20
N ALA A 273 -18.83 -38.35 39.34
CA ALA A 273 -18.08 -38.77 40.57
C ALA A 273 -16.54 -38.84 40.39
N GLN A 274 -15.82 -38.10 41.24
CA GLN A 274 -14.46 -38.37 41.75
C GLN A 274 -14.57 -39.36 42.96
N PRO A 275 -13.49 -39.90 43.62
CA PRO A 275 -12.16 -39.30 43.83
C PRO A 275 -10.92 -40.23 43.96
N ASP A 276 -9.79 -39.54 44.13
CA ASP A 276 -8.62 -39.87 44.97
C ASP A 276 -7.66 -41.02 44.59
N ARG A 277 -6.37 -40.67 44.42
CA ARG A 277 -5.26 -41.41 45.03
C ARG A 277 -3.98 -40.57 45.08
N SER A 278 -3.51 -40.50 46.31
CA SER A 278 -2.25 -40.00 46.83
C SER A 278 -1.03 -40.86 46.45
N PHE A 279 0.13 -40.21 46.55
CA PHE A 279 1.53 -40.64 46.37
C PHE A 279 2.07 -40.67 44.94
#